data_AF-A0A7J9GZ87-F1
#
_entry.id   AF-A0A7J9GZ87-F1
#
_cell.length_a   1.000
_cell.length_b   1.000
_cell.length_c   1.000
_cell.angle_alpha   90.00
_cell.angle_beta   90.00
_cell.angle_gamma   90.00
#
_symmetry.space_group_name_H-M   'P 1'
#
loop_
_entity.id
_entity.type
_entity.pdbx_description
1 polymer ?
#
loop_
_entity_poly.entity_id
_entity_poly.type
_entity_poly.pdbx_seq_one_letter_code
_entity_poly.pdbx_strand_id
1 'polypeptide(L)'
;TGFLGLWGNRVDAIDFYTSIVERLSRDICGEREKVSSNTKSIMPAAFVSFKTRWGAAVCAQTQQSRNPTTWLTEWAPEPRDVYWENLAIPFVFLTIRRLIAAIAFFFLTFLFMIPIAIVQSLANIESIEKALPFLKPIIEVKFIKSFIQGFLPGIALKIFLLFLPTILMMMSKFEGFISLSALERRSAIAGLAYDHPLCLPLPYMSPCRIPKTIGVSIPMKATFFITYIMVDGWAGVAGEILRLKPLIIYHLKNSFLVKTEKDREEAMDPGTIGFNTGEPQIQLYFLLGLVYAVVTPILLPFIIVFFALAYVVYRHQIINVYHQEYESAAAFWPDVHVRVVAALIVSQLLLMGLLSTKEASQSTPLLITLPVLTICFHRFCKGRYEPAFVRYPLQEAMMKDTLERAKEANLNLKGFLQNAYIHPVFKSADESDGESESEWERSPALVATKRTSKRFTPMPSKDGGSVLSLDQVNDECLKP
;
A
#
# COMPACT_ATOMS: atom_id res chain seq x y z
N THR A 1 20.41 -5.28 33.65
CA THR A 1 20.61 -6.14 32.47
C THR A 1 21.71 -5.52 31.59
N GLY A 2 22.76 -6.27 31.23
CA GLY A 2 23.79 -5.80 30.28
C GLY A 2 23.61 -6.38 28.87
N PHE A 3 24.62 -6.24 28.03
CA PHE A 3 24.58 -6.62 26.61
C PHE A 3 24.10 -8.06 26.41
N LEU A 4 22.97 -8.24 25.70
CA LEU A 4 22.32 -9.54 25.44
C LEU A 4 21.99 -10.38 26.69
N GLY A 5 21.93 -9.78 27.88
CA GLY A 5 21.69 -10.49 29.14
C GLY A 5 22.89 -11.29 29.66
N LEU A 6 24.08 -11.16 29.06
CA LEU A 6 25.27 -11.96 29.38
C LEU A 6 26.14 -11.36 30.50
N TRP A 7 26.05 -10.04 30.74
CA TRP A 7 26.77 -9.35 31.81
C TRP A 7 25.85 -8.44 32.62
N GLY A 8 26.17 -8.23 33.90
CA GLY A 8 25.49 -7.30 34.80
C GLY A 8 24.91 -7.95 36.05
N ASN A 9 24.63 -7.13 37.06
CA ASN A 9 24.03 -7.57 38.31
C ASN A 9 22.59 -8.04 38.08
N ARG A 10 22.21 -9.16 38.72
CA ARG A 10 20.82 -9.58 38.80
C ARG A 10 20.07 -8.58 39.67
N VAL A 11 19.13 -7.88 39.05
CA VAL A 11 18.21 -6.93 39.70
C VAL A 11 16.79 -7.45 39.50
N ASP A 12 15.91 -7.13 40.44
CA ASP A 12 14.49 -7.44 40.26
C ASP A 12 13.98 -6.73 39.01
N ALA A 13 13.41 -7.50 38.08
CA ALA A 13 12.90 -6.98 36.83
C ALA A 13 11.70 -6.06 37.06
N ILE A 14 10.86 -6.35 38.05
CA ILE A 14 9.66 -5.56 38.34
C ILE A 14 10.07 -4.17 38.80
N ASP A 15 10.91 -4.08 39.82
CA ASP A 15 11.39 -2.79 40.35
C ASP A 15 12.20 -2.01 39.29
N PHE A 16 13.04 -2.71 38.53
CA PHE A 16 13.82 -2.08 37.47
C PHE A 16 12.93 -1.47 36.38
N TYR A 17 11.99 -2.23 35.82
CA TYR A 17 11.09 -1.69 34.79
C TYR A 17 10.12 -0.65 35.35
N THR A 18 9.67 -0.78 36.60
CA THR A 18 8.82 0.22 37.27
C THR A 18 9.56 1.55 37.41
N SER A 19 10.83 1.52 37.86
CA SER A 19 11.66 2.72 37.94
C SER A 19 11.94 3.35 36.57
N ILE A 20 12.05 2.54 35.51
CA ILE A 20 12.17 3.03 34.13
C ILE A 20 10.88 3.71 33.67
N VAL A 21 9.72 3.11 33.94
CA VAL A 21 8.42 3.70 33.60
C VAL A 21 8.25 5.03 34.33
N GLU A 22 8.53 5.11 35.62
CA GLU A 22 8.45 6.36 36.39
C GLU A 22 9.42 7.44 35.88
N ARG A 23 10.65 7.06 35.52
CA ARG A 23 11.61 7.99 34.91
C ARG A 23 11.12 8.49 33.56
N LEU A 24 10.69 7.60 32.67
CA LEU A 24 10.20 7.96 31.34
C LEU A 24 8.92 8.80 31.43
N SER A 25 8.00 8.51 32.35
CA SER A 25 6.79 9.31 32.57
C SER A 25 7.12 10.73 33.02
N ARG A 26 8.11 10.90 33.90
CA ARG A 26 8.61 12.24 34.29
C ARG A 26 9.26 12.97 33.12
N ASP A 27 10.09 12.28 32.35
CA ASP A 27 10.74 12.86 31.16
C ASP A 27 9.69 13.27 30.11
N ILE A 28 8.66 12.45 29.87
CA ILE A 28 7.55 12.76 28.97
C ILE A 28 6.79 14.01 29.44
N CYS A 29 6.48 14.12 30.73
CA CYS A 29 5.79 15.28 31.28
C CYS A 29 6.64 16.56 31.09
N GLY A 30 7.93 16.49 31.44
CA GLY A 30 8.86 17.60 31.26
C GLY A 30 9.02 18.02 29.80
N GLU A 31 9.09 17.07 28.86
CA GLU A 31 9.16 17.38 27.42
C GLU A 31 7.84 17.96 26.88
N ARG A 32 6.68 17.50 27.35
CA ARG A 32 5.38 18.06 26.96
C ARG A 32 5.26 19.54 27.37
N GLU A 33 5.65 19.88 28.59
CA GLU A 33 5.66 21.28 29.06
C GLU A 33 6.62 22.15 28.26
N LYS A 34 7.82 21.63 27.95
CA LYS A 34 8.80 22.33 27.09
C LYS A 34 8.26 22.56 25.68
N VAL A 35 7.63 21.57 25.06
CA VAL A 35 7.09 21.69 23.70
C VAL A 35 5.91 22.66 23.66
N SER A 36 5.03 22.64 24.66
CA SER A 36 3.87 23.54 24.76
C SER A 36 4.29 25.01 24.99
N SER A 37 5.30 25.24 25.81
CA SER A 37 5.79 26.60 26.13
C SER A 37 6.75 27.18 25.09
N ASN A 38 7.47 26.35 24.33
CA ASN A 38 8.49 26.81 23.41
C ASN A 38 7.93 27.12 22.02
N THR A 39 7.90 28.41 21.67
CA THR A 39 7.48 28.87 20.33
C THR A 39 8.34 28.32 19.18
N LYS A 40 9.61 27.94 19.44
CA LYS A 40 10.48 27.36 18.40
C LYS A 40 10.06 25.96 17.96
N SER A 41 9.25 25.27 18.77
CA SER A 41 8.72 23.94 18.45
C SER A 41 7.54 24.01 17.48
N ILE A 42 6.99 25.19 17.23
CA ILE A 42 5.88 25.41 16.31
C ILE A 42 6.43 25.39 14.88
N MET A 43 5.94 24.44 14.09
CA MET A 43 6.30 24.34 12.68
C MET A 43 5.51 25.37 11.85
N PRO A 44 6.07 25.88 10.74
CA PRO A 44 5.38 26.79 9.82
C PRO A 44 4.36 26.04 8.94
N ALA A 45 3.50 25.25 9.57
CA ALA A 45 2.44 24.46 8.95
C ALA A 45 1.23 24.44 9.90
N ALA A 46 0.02 24.47 9.34
CA ALA A 46 -1.20 24.46 10.14
C ALA A 46 -2.33 23.76 9.38
N PHE A 47 -3.22 23.10 10.14
CA PHE A 47 -4.49 22.62 9.61
C PHE A 47 -5.52 23.74 9.65
N VAL A 48 -6.14 24.03 8.51
CA VAL A 48 -7.14 25.10 8.37
C VAL A 48 -8.49 24.48 8.08
N SER A 49 -9.45 24.71 8.97
CA SER A 49 -10.82 24.23 8.85
C SER A 49 -11.76 25.32 8.35
N PHE A 50 -12.72 24.94 7.50
CA PHE A 50 -13.72 25.84 6.93
C PHE A 50 -15.12 25.45 7.41
N LYS A 51 -16.06 26.41 7.40
CA LYS A 51 -17.47 26.15 7.74
C LYS A 51 -18.20 25.32 6.67
N THR A 52 -17.68 25.28 5.45
CA THR A 52 -18.28 24.61 4.30
C THR A 52 -17.22 23.83 3.53
N ARG A 53 -17.60 22.70 2.94
CA ARG A 53 -16.71 21.93 2.04
C ARG A 53 -16.39 22.74 0.80
N TRP A 54 -17.34 23.55 0.32
CA TRP A 54 -17.10 24.47 -0.79
C TRP A 54 -15.92 25.42 -0.51
N GLY A 55 -15.86 26.03 0.68
CA GLY A 55 -14.78 26.94 1.05
C GLY A 55 -13.41 26.24 1.11
N ALA A 56 -13.38 25.03 1.69
CA ALA A 56 -12.17 24.20 1.71
C ALA A 56 -11.72 23.82 0.29
N ALA A 57 -12.65 23.45 -0.58
CA ALA A 57 -12.36 23.06 -1.96
C ALA A 57 -11.78 24.20 -2.80
N VAL A 58 -12.28 25.43 -2.60
CA VAL A 58 -11.71 26.62 -3.23
C VAL A 58 -10.30 26.88 -2.70
N CYS A 59 -10.09 26.82 -1.38
CA CYS A 59 -8.77 27.05 -0.77
C CYS A 59 -7.73 26.04 -1.28
N ALA A 60 -8.02 24.74 -1.19
CA ALA A 60 -7.07 23.67 -1.53
C ALA A 60 -6.68 23.63 -3.02
N GLN A 61 -7.50 24.18 -3.91
CA GLN A 61 -7.29 24.12 -5.37
C GLN A 61 -6.76 25.44 -5.97
N THR A 62 -6.57 26.49 -5.18
CA THR A 62 -6.15 27.81 -5.67
C THR A 62 -4.78 28.23 -5.15
N GLN A 63 -4.04 28.96 -5.97
CA GLN A 63 -2.77 29.56 -5.58
C GLN A 63 -3.05 30.78 -4.68
N GLN A 64 -2.57 30.74 -3.43
CA GLN A 64 -2.88 31.78 -2.43
C GLN A 64 -2.02 33.04 -2.55
N SER A 65 -0.77 32.90 -2.98
CA SER A 65 0.19 34.01 -2.99
C SER A 65 0.95 34.12 -4.32
N ARG A 66 1.57 35.28 -4.59
CA ARG A 66 2.37 35.51 -5.81
C ARG A 66 3.54 34.51 -5.92
N ASN A 67 4.13 34.11 -4.79
CA ASN A 67 5.20 33.14 -4.77
C ASN A 67 4.62 31.72 -4.64
N PRO A 68 4.87 30.81 -5.60
CA PRO A 68 4.33 29.45 -5.58
C PRO A 68 4.88 28.58 -4.45
N THR A 69 5.95 28.99 -3.74
CA THR A 69 6.52 28.20 -2.64
C THR A 69 6.03 28.64 -1.26
N THR A 70 5.15 29.63 -1.17
CA THR A 70 4.60 30.14 0.09
C THR A 70 3.10 29.96 0.14
N TRP A 71 2.57 29.65 1.32
CA TRP A 71 1.15 29.36 1.53
C TRP A 71 0.65 28.25 0.59
N LEU A 72 1.42 27.17 0.52
CA LEU A 72 1.04 25.95 -0.21
C LEU A 72 -0.13 25.30 0.52
N THR A 73 -1.23 25.10 -0.21
CA THR A 73 -2.44 24.46 0.30
C THR A 73 -2.59 23.09 -0.34
N GLU A 74 -2.71 22.06 0.49
CA GLU A 74 -3.01 20.69 0.08
C GLU A 74 -4.24 20.20 0.83
N TRP A 75 -4.92 19.18 0.30
CA TRP A 75 -6.00 18.52 1.02
C TRP A 75 -5.44 17.85 2.27
N ALA A 76 -5.96 18.23 3.44
CA ALA A 76 -5.61 17.54 4.67
C ALA A 76 -6.10 16.08 4.60
N PRO A 77 -5.21 15.09 4.79
CA PRO A 77 -5.63 13.69 4.89
C PRO A 77 -6.45 13.50 6.17
N GLU A 78 -7.21 12.42 6.26
CA GLU A 78 -7.95 12.09 7.49
C GLU A 78 -7.00 12.07 8.71
N PRO A 79 -7.43 12.49 9.93
CA PRO A 79 -6.56 12.49 11.11
C PRO A 79 -5.83 11.16 11.40
N ARG A 80 -6.41 10.02 10.99
CA ARG A 80 -5.83 8.67 11.10
C ARG A 80 -4.79 8.36 10.01
N ASP A 81 -4.92 8.99 8.85
CA ASP A 81 -3.99 8.88 7.71
C ASP A 81 -2.78 9.83 7.84
N VAL A 82 -2.83 10.83 8.73
CA VAL A 82 -1.70 11.75 8.97
C VAL A 82 -0.50 11.00 9.57
N TYR A 83 0.62 11.03 8.84
CA TYR A 83 1.92 10.60 9.33
C TYR A 83 2.67 11.76 10.01
N TRP A 84 2.44 11.91 11.32
CA TRP A 84 2.85 13.05 12.13
C TRP A 84 4.37 13.32 12.13
N GLU A 85 5.20 12.29 12.08
CA GLU A 85 6.66 12.44 12.13
C GLU A 85 7.22 13.29 10.97
N ASN A 86 6.56 13.26 9.81
CA ASN A 86 7.00 14.00 8.62
C ASN A 86 6.53 15.46 8.58
N LEU A 87 5.58 15.86 9.44
CA LEU A 87 5.12 17.25 9.51
C LEU A 87 6.19 18.20 10.07
N ALA A 88 7.15 17.67 10.83
CA ALA A 88 8.26 18.45 11.39
C ALA A 88 9.34 18.80 10.35
N ILE A 89 9.23 18.31 9.11
CA ILE A 89 10.27 18.51 8.10
C ILE A 89 10.06 19.86 7.40
N PRO A 90 11.04 20.78 7.45
CA PRO A 90 10.98 22.02 6.70
C PRO A 90 10.94 21.79 5.18
N PHE A 91 10.10 22.56 4.49
CA PHE A 91 9.84 22.42 3.04
C PHE A 91 11.10 22.36 2.17
N VAL A 92 12.10 23.20 2.45
CA VAL A 92 13.36 23.28 1.67
C VAL A 92 14.12 21.96 1.70
N PHE A 93 14.06 21.21 2.81
CA PHE A 93 14.77 19.95 2.97
C PHE A 93 14.07 18.79 2.25
N LEU A 94 12.78 18.92 1.89
CA LEU A 94 12.06 17.87 1.17
C LEU A 94 12.71 17.56 -0.18
N THR A 95 13.14 18.58 -0.93
CA THR A 95 13.81 18.38 -2.22
C THR A 95 15.13 17.62 -2.07
N ILE A 96 15.93 17.95 -1.04
CA ILE A 96 17.20 17.27 -0.76
C ILE A 96 16.95 15.81 -0.34
N ARG A 97 15.98 15.58 0.55
CA ARG A 97 15.61 14.22 0.99
C ARG A 97 15.14 13.36 -0.18
N ARG A 98 14.29 13.90 -1.05
CA ARG A 98 13.83 13.21 -2.27
C ARG A 98 14.98 12.91 -3.23
N LEU A 99 15.95 13.81 -3.38
CA LEU A 99 17.15 13.57 -4.19
C LEU A 99 18.01 12.44 -3.59
N ILE A 100 18.26 12.46 -2.28
CA ILE A 100 18.99 11.40 -1.58
C ILE A 100 18.27 10.06 -1.70
N ALA A 101 16.95 10.04 -1.52
CA ALA A 101 16.14 8.83 -1.70
C ALA A 101 16.21 8.30 -3.14
N ALA A 102 16.18 9.17 -4.15
CA ALA A 102 16.33 8.78 -5.55
C ALA A 102 17.72 8.18 -5.85
N ILE A 103 18.79 8.77 -5.28
CA ILE A 103 20.16 8.22 -5.40
C ILE A 103 20.27 6.87 -4.69
N ALA A 104 19.72 6.76 -3.47
CA ALA A 104 19.69 5.50 -2.74
C ALA A 104 18.90 4.43 -3.49
N PHE A 105 17.78 4.81 -4.13
CA PHE A 105 16.96 3.90 -4.95
C PHE A 105 17.75 3.41 -6.15
N PHE A 106 18.47 4.30 -6.83
CA PHE A 106 19.37 3.93 -7.91
C PHE A 106 20.36 2.86 -7.45
N PHE A 107 21.11 3.09 -6.36
CA PHE A 107 22.06 2.09 -5.84
C PHE A 107 21.39 0.80 -5.37
N LEU A 108 20.20 0.88 -4.78
CA LEU A 108 19.40 -0.28 -4.39
C LEU A 108 19.14 -1.19 -5.59
N THR A 109 18.77 -0.61 -6.75
CA THR A 109 18.56 -1.41 -7.97
C THR A 109 19.82 -2.16 -8.40
N PHE A 110 20.99 -1.52 -8.38
CA PHE A 110 22.26 -2.18 -8.73
C PHE A 110 22.65 -3.28 -7.74
N LEU A 111 22.50 -3.03 -6.44
CA LEU A 111 22.86 -4.02 -5.41
C LEU A 111 22.01 -5.29 -5.53
N PHE A 112 20.74 -5.12 -5.88
CA PHE A 112 19.81 -6.23 -6.03
C PHE A 112 19.93 -6.98 -7.37
N MET A 113 20.66 -6.45 -8.36
CA MET A 113 21.05 -7.23 -9.55
C MET A 113 21.88 -8.47 -9.16
N ILE A 114 22.62 -8.41 -8.06
CA ILE A 114 23.47 -9.51 -7.57
C ILE A 114 22.60 -10.73 -7.16
N PRO A 115 21.62 -10.61 -6.23
CA PRO A 115 20.66 -11.68 -5.95
C PRO A 115 19.95 -12.23 -7.18
N ILE A 116 19.51 -11.36 -8.10
CA ILE A 116 18.81 -11.78 -9.32
C ILE A 116 19.75 -12.63 -10.19
N ALA A 117 21.01 -12.23 -10.36
CA ALA A 117 22.00 -13.00 -11.11
C ALA A 117 22.26 -14.37 -10.46
N ILE A 118 22.33 -14.45 -9.13
CA ILE A 118 22.46 -15.71 -8.40
C ILE A 118 21.25 -16.62 -8.68
N VAL A 119 20.03 -16.10 -8.56
CA VAL A 119 18.80 -16.86 -8.86
C VAL A 119 18.78 -17.34 -10.32
N GLN A 120 19.16 -16.50 -11.28
CA GLN A 120 19.22 -16.89 -12.69
C GLN A 120 20.30 -17.94 -12.96
N SER A 121 21.43 -17.89 -12.25
CA SER A 121 22.45 -18.94 -12.32
C SER A 121 21.95 -20.27 -11.77
N LEU A 122 21.15 -20.24 -10.69
CA LEU A 122 20.51 -21.42 -10.10
C LEU A 122 19.44 -22.05 -11.03
N ALA A 123 18.83 -21.24 -11.89
CA ALA A 123 17.87 -21.73 -12.88
C ALA A 123 18.53 -22.52 -14.03
N ASN A 124 19.86 -22.37 -14.23
CA ASN A 124 20.59 -23.08 -15.28
C ASN A 124 21.49 -24.17 -14.69
N ILE A 125 21.04 -25.43 -14.77
CA ILE A 125 21.76 -26.59 -14.22
C ILE A 125 23.17 -26.73 -14.79
N GLU A 126 23.40 -26.43 -16.08
CA GLU A 126 24.73 -26.49 -16.67
C GLU A 126 25.72 -25.51 -16.01
N SER A 127 25.21 -24.40 -15.48
CA SER A 127 26.03 -23.43 -14.75
C SER A 127 26.38 -23.94 -13.36
N ILE A 128 25.46 -24.64 -12.70
CA ILE A 128 25.68 -25.26 -11.38
C ILE A 128 26.68 -26.42 -11.50
N GLU A 129 26.50 -27.30 -12.48
CA GLU A 129 27.38 -28.46 -12.70
C GLU A 129 28.82 -28.06 -13.03
N LYS A 130 29.00 -26.89 -13.67
CA LYS A 130 30.32 -26.29 -13.91
C LYS A 130 30.90 -25.60 -12.68
N ALA A 131 30.08 -24.92 -11.88
CA ALA A 131 30.54 -24.18 -10.70
C ALA A 131 30.85 -25.10 -9.49
N LEU A 132 30.05 -26.15 -9.28
CA LEU A 132 30.16 -27.06 -8.12
C LEU A 132 30.12 -28.53 -8.58
N PRO A 133 31.25 -29.08 -9.06
CA PRO A 133 31.28 -30.43 -9.65
C PRO A 133 30.96 -31.57 -8.68
N PHE A 134 31.05 -31.34 -7.37
CA PHE A 134 30.71 -32.34 -6.34
C PHE A 134 29.21 -32.58 -6.17
N LEU A 135 28.34 -31.68 -6.65
CA LEU A 135 26.88 -31.85 -6.59
C LEU A 135 26.32 -32.70 -7.75
N LYS A 136 27.12 -33.07 -8.74
CA LYS A 136 26.68 -33.87 -9.90
C LYS A 136 25.89 -35.14 -9.52
N PRO A 137 26.32 -35.97 -8.56
CA PRO A 137 25.58 -37.19 -8.21
C PRO A 137 24.18 -36.92 -7.64
N ILE A 138 23.99 -35.78 -6.98
CA ILE A 138 22.74 -35.37 -6.37
C ILE A 138 21.81 -34.70 -7.40
N ILE A 139 22.39 -33.91 -8.32
CA ILE A 139 21.67 -33.18 -9.36
C ILE A 139 21.16 -34.12 -10.46
N GLU A 140 21.84 -35.23 -10.74
CA GLU A 140 21.42 -36.19 -11.78
C GLU A 140 20.15 -36.98 -11.43
N VAL A 141 19.72 -36.97 -10.16
CA VAL A 141 18.44 -37.56 -9.75
C VAL A 141 17.30 -36.79 -10.42
N LYS A 142 16.56 -37.45 -11.33
CA LYS A 142 15.49 -36.83 -12.16
C LYS A 142 14.52 -35.93 -11.37
N PHE A 143 14.11 -36.36 -10.18
CA PHE A 143 13.24 -35.59 -9.30
C PHE A 143 13.90 -34.30 -8.78
N ILE A 144 15.10 -34.40 -8.23
CA ILE A 144 15.87 -33.27 -7.69
C ILE A 144 16.21 -32.27 -8.81
N LYS A 145 16.60 -32.78 -9.98
CA LYS A 145 16.85 -31.96 -11.17
C LYS A 145 15.65 -31.09 -11.54
N SER A 146 14.47 -31.69 -11.55
CA SER A 146 13.22 -31.01 -11.90
C SER A 146 12.81 -29.98 -10.84
N PHE A 147 13.03 -30.29 -9.55
CA PHE A 147 12.76 -29.37 -8.45
C PHE A 147 13.69 -28.16 -8.45
N ILE A 148 15.00 -28.38 -8.63
CA ILE A 148 16.01 -27.32 -8.70
C ILE A 148 15.77 -26.40 -9.91
N GLN A 149 15.39 -26.95 -11.06
CA GLN A 149 15.17 -26.13 -12.26
C GLN A 149 13.83 -25.38 -12.23
N GLY A 150 12.78 -25.99 -11.67
CA GLY A 150 11.42 -25.46 -11.72
C GLY A 150 11.05 -24.58 -10.53
N PHE A 151 11.35 -25.02 -9.30
CA PHE A 151 10.79 -24.44 -8.08
C PHE A 151 11.79 -23.57 -7.30
N LEU A 152 13.04 -24.04 -7.18
CA LEU A 152 14.04 -23.40 -6.33
C LEU A 152 14.31 -21.92 -6.70
N PRO A 153 14.44 -21.54 -7.99
CA PRO A 153 14.65 -20.14 -8.37
C PRO A 153 13.48 -19.23 -7.97
N GLY A 154 12.24 -19.74 -8.09
CA GLY A 154 11.04 -18.98 -7.71
C GLY A 154 10.97 -18.73 -6.21
N ILE A 155 11.26 -19.76 -5.40
CA ILE A 155 11.32 -19.63 -3.94
C ILE A 155 12.47 -18.70 -3.52
N ALA A 156 13.66 -18.86 -4.10
CA ALA A 156 14.81 -18.01 -3.80
C ALA A 156 14.53 -16.55 -4.14
N LEU A 157 13.93 -16.26 -5.31
CA LEU A 157 13.53 -14.90 -5.70
C LEU A 157 12.53 -14.33 -4.70
N LYS A 158 11.50 -15.09 -4.32
CA LYS A 158 10.50 -14.66 -3.33
C LYS A 158 11.12 -14.28 -1.98
N ILE A 159 12.11 -15.04 -1.51
CA ILE A 159 12.81 -14.75 -0.26
C ILE A 159 13.56 -13.40 -0.36
N PHE A 160 14.26 -13.15 -1.47
CA PHE A 160 14.93 -11.86 -1.68
C PHE A 160 13.95 -10.70 -1.78
N LEU A 161 12.81 -10.90 -2.45
CA LEU A 161 11.77 -9.88 -2.61
C LEU A 161 10.99 -9.60 -1.32
N LEU A 162 10.99 -10.51 -0.33
CA LEU A 162 10.30 -10.32 0.95
C LEU A 162 10.76 -9.05 1.70
N PHE A 163 12.05 -8.72 1.62
CA PHE A 163 12.64 -7.57 2.30
C PHE A 163 12.50 -6.27 1.52
N LEU A 164 12.19 -6.34 0.23
CA LEU A 164 12.16 -5.16 -0.62
C LEU A 164 11.04 -4.17 -0.21
N PRO A 165 9.78 -4.58 0.03
CA PRO A 165 8.71 -3.67 0.44
C PRO A 165 9.02 -2.93 1.75
N THR A 166 9.71 -3.56 2.70
CA THR A 166 10.09 -2.90 3.95
C THR A 166 11.16 -1.84 3.72
N ILE A 167 12.16 -2.12 2.87
CA ILE A 167 13.19 -1.16 2.46
C ILE A 167 12.54 0.03 1.74
N LEU A 168 11.65 -0.21 0.77
CA LEU A 168 10.98 0.83 0.00
C LEU A 168 10.04 1.68 0.86
N MET A 169 9.37 1.09 1.84
CA MET A 169 8.58 1.81 2.82
C MET A 169 9.46 2.71 3.70
N MET A 170 10.62 2.22 4.17
CA MET A 170 11.57 3.05 4.93
C MET A 170 12.08 4.24 4.11
N MET A 171 12.39 4.03 2.82
CA MET A 171 12.78 5.10 1.91
C MET A 171 11.66 6.12 1.69
N SER A 172 10.42 5.65 1.51
CA SER A 172 9.24 6.52 1.33
C SER A 172 8.95 7.35 2.58
N LYS A 173 9.16 6.79 3.79
CA LYS A 173 9.11 7.54 5.06
C LYS A 173 10.14 8.66 5.08
N PHE A 174 11.37 8.38 4.66
CA PHE A 174 12.45 9.37 4.59
C PHE A 174 12.18 10.52 3.60
N GLU A 175 11.51 10.25 2.47
CA GLU A 175 11.14 11.28 1.46
C GLU A 175 10.25 12.41 2.02
N GLY A 176 9.53 12.17 3.12
CA GLY A 176 8.77 13.20 3.83
C GLY A 176 7.32 13.40 3.35
N PHE A 177 6.61 12.33 2.99
CA PHE A 177 5.16 12.41 2.72
C PHE A 177 4.34 12.56 4.00
N ILE A 178 3.23 13.30 3.93
CA ILE A 178 2.41 13.67 5.08
C ILE A 178 1.36 12.61 5.42
N SER A 179 0.92 11.80 4.45
CA SER A 179 -0.18 10.83 4.60
C SER A 179 0.26 9.39 4.34
N LEU A 180 -0.16 8.44 5.17
CA LEU A 180 0.13 7.00 5.01
C LEU A 180 -0.26 6.51 3.62
N SER A 181 -1.41 6.93 3.11
CA SER A 181 -1.90 6.65 1.75
C SER A 181 -0.91 7.06 0.66
N ALA A 182 -0.26 8.21 0.79
CA ALA A 182 0.77 8.68 -0.15
C ALA A 182 2.09 7.91 0.00
N LEU A 183 2.49 7.54 1.24
CA LEU A 183 3.66 6.70 1.47
C LEU A 183 3.48 5.32 0.82
N GLU A 184 2.32 4.69 1.00
CA GLU A 184 2.03 3.38 0.40
C GLU A 184 1.99 3.45 -1.13
N ARG A 185 1.36 4.49 -1.70
CA ARG A 185 1.39 4.73 -3.15
C ARG A 185 2.81 4.89 -3.67
N ARG A 186 3.64 5.68 -2.99
CA ARG A 186 5.04 5.89 -3.38
C ARG A 186 5.86 4.60 -3.29
N SER A 187 5.71 3.85 -2.20
CA SER A 187 6.38 2.58 -2.00
C SER A 187 6.00 1.56 -3.08
N ALA A 188 4.72 1.50 -3.47
CA ALA A 188 4.25 0.64 -4.55
C ALA A 188 4.86 1.03 -5.91
N ILE A 189 4.95 2.33 -6.22
CA ILE A 189 5.60 2.82 -7.45
C ILE A 189 7.06 2.39 -7.50
N ALA A 190 7.78 2.56 -6.39
CA ALA A 190 9.20 2.20 -6.32
C ALA A 190 9.41 0.69 -6.46
N GLY A 191 8.50 -0.14 -5.94
CA GLY A 191 8.54 -1.60 -6.09
C GLY A 191 8.41 -2.04 -7.54
N LEU A 192 7.50 -1.42 -8.30
CA LEU A 192 7.33 -1.74 -9.71
C LEU A 192 8.50 -1.27 -10.59
N ALA A 193 9.08 -0.11 -10.29
CA ALA A 193 10.29 0.38 -10.97
C ALA A 193 11.49 -0.54 -10.73
N TYR A 194 11.49 -1.27 -9.60
CA TYR A 194 12.47 -2.27 -9.26
C TYR A 194 12.22 -3.61 -10.00
N ASP A 195 10.98 -4.12 -10.02
CA ASP A 195 10.61 -5.38 -10.68
C ASP A 195 10.77 -5.33 -12.22
N HIS A 196 10.98 -4.14 -12.78
CA HIS A 196 11.19 -3.92 -14.20
C HIS A 196 12.57 -3.32 -14.50
N PRO A 197 13.57 -4.16 -14.85
CA PRO A 197 14.89 -3.69 -15.25
C PRO A 197 14.92 -2.99 -16.61
N LEU A 198 13.77 -2.69 -17.23
CA LEU A 198 13.70 -2.00 -18.52
C LEU A 198 14.15 -0.52 -18.44
N CYS A 199 14.28 0.04 -17.23
CA CYS A 199 14.82 1.37 -16.98
C CYS A 199 16.33 1.39 -16.67
N LEU A 200 17.03 0.25 -16.76
CA LEU A 200 18.49 0.29 -16.71
C LEU A 200 19.01 0.90 -18.03
N PRO A 201 19.86 1.95 -18.00
CA PRO A 201 20.67 2.25 -19.17
C PRO A 201 21.59 1.05 -19.34
N LEU A 202 21.30 0.15 -20.28
CA LEU A 202 22.24 -0.89 -20.71
C LEU A 202 23.46 -0.16 -21.26
N PRO A 203 24.57 -0.04 -20.52
CA PRO A 203 25.75 0.56 -21.07
C PRO A 203 26.35 -0.49 -22.02
N TYR A 204 26.83 -0.05 -23.18
CA TYR A 204 27.60 -0.86 -24.15
C TYR A 204 26.84 -1.68 -25.22
N MET A 205 25.59 -1.38 -25.58
CA MET A 205 24.95 -1.98 -26.77
C MET A 205 24.53 -0.91 -27.78
N SER A 206 24.77 -1.16 -29.08
CA SER A 206 24.25 -0.29 -30.15
C SER A 206 22.71 -0.25 -30.08
N PRO A 207 22.05 0.94 -30.10
CA PRO A 207 20.61 1.08 -29.88
C PRO A 207 19.73 0.15 -30.74
N CYS A 208 20.16 -0.17 -31.95
CA CYS A 208 19.42 -1.03 -32.89
C CYS A 208 19.45 -2.53 -32.55
N ARG A 209 20.40 -3.02 -31.73
CA ARG A 209 20.50 -4.44 -31.36
C ARG A 209 19.76 -4.79 -30.08
N ILE A 210 19.49 -3.80 -29.23
CA ILE A 210 18.81 -3.98 -27.93
C ILE A 210 17.43 -4.65 -28.10
N PRO A 211 16.52 -4.16 -28.97
CA PRO A 211 15.20 -4.78 -29.12
C PRO A 211 15.29 -6.21 -29.68
N LYS A 212 16.29 -6.49 -30.52
CA LYS A 212 16.50 -7.80 -31.15
C LYS A 212 16.97 -8.85 -30.13
N THR A 213 18.00 -8.52 -29.34
CA THR A 213 18.52 -9.43 -28.30
C THR A 213 17.46 -9.72 -27.24
N ILE A 214 16.73 -8.69 -26.81
CA ILE A 214 15.66 -8.83 -25.84
C ILE A 214 14.53 -9.69 -26.43
N GLY A 215 14.11 -9.43 -27.68
CA GLY A 215 13.06 -10.18 -28.36
C GLY A 215 13.30 -11.69 -28.42
N VAL A 216 14.54 -12.16 -28.59
CA VAL A 216 14.86 -13.60 -28.60
C VAL A 216 14.92 -14.20 -27.19
N SER A 217 15.43 -13.43 -26.21
CA SER A 217 15.62 -13.89 -24.83
C SER A 217 14.32 -14.07 -24.03
N ILE A 218 13.30 -13.24 -24.29
CA ILE A 218 12.03 -13.24 -23.55
C ILE A 218 11.24 -14.56 -23.71
N PRO A 219 10.98 -15.07 -24.94
CA PRO A 219 10.30 -16.36 -25.11
C PRO A 219 11.02 -17.51 -24.39
N MET A 220 12.36 -17.52 -24.39
CA MET A 220 13.17 -18.56 -23.74
C MET A 220 13.00 -18.59 -22.22
N LYS A 221 12.55 -17.49 -21.61
CA LYS A 221 12.33 -17.37 -20.17
C LYS A 221 10.88 -17.63 -19.73
N ALA A 222 9.97 -17.93 -20.66
CA ALA A 222 8.55 -18.16 -20.35
C ALA A 222 8.34 -19.27 -19.31
N THR A 223 9.09 -20.37 -19.39
CA THR A 223 8.99 -21.49 -18.44
C THR A 223 9.30 -21.07 -17.00
N PHE A 224 10.27 -20.16 -16.81
CA PHE A 224 10.58 -19.61 -15.48
C PHE A 224 9.42 -18.77 -14.93
N PHE A 225 8.77 -17.97 -15.77
CA PHE A 225 7.63 -17.17 -15.32
C PHE A 225 6.39 -18.02 -15.02
N ILE A 226 6.18 -19.12 -15.75
CA ILE A 226 5.11 -20.07 -15.44
C ILE A 226 5.32 -20.66 -14.03
N THR A 227 6.52 -21.14 -13.73
CA THR A 227 6.79 -21.71 -12.39
C THR A 227 6.77 -20.64 -11.30
N TYR A 228 7.23 -19.42 -11.60
CA TYR A 228 7.11 -18.29 -10.68
C TYR A 228 5.64 -17.96 -10.34
N ILE A 229 4.74 -17.89 -11.33
CA ILE A 229 3.31 -17.63 -11.09
C ILE A 229 2.67 -18.77 -10.26
N MET A 230 3.07 -20.02 -10.48
CA MET A 230 2.56 -21.14 -9.68
C MET A 230 3.03 -21.07 -8.22
N VAL A 231 4.29 -20.72 -7.97
CA VAL A 231 4.87 -20.67 -6.62
C VAL A 231 4.44 -19.40 -5.89
N ASP A 232 4.64 -18.24 -6.51
CA ASP A 232 4.38 -16.97 -5.86
C ASP A 232 2.90 -16.58 -5.92
N GLY A 233 2.26 -16.77 -7.08
CA GLY A 233 0.86 -16.43 -7.27
C GLY A 233 -0.07 -17.43 -6.61
N TRP A 234 -0.11 -18.68 -7.10
CA TRP A 234 -1.09 -19.66 -6.60
C TRP A 234 -0.81 -20.08 -5.15
N ALA A 235 0.40 -20.57 -4.87
CA ALA A 235 0.73 -20.98 -3.52
C ALA A 235 0.87 -19.80 -2.55
N GLY A 236 1.24 -18.60 -3.02
CA GLY A 236 1.24 -17.39 -2.19
C GLY A 236 -0.16 -16.97 -1.75
N VAL A 237 -1.12 -16.88 -2.67
CA VAL A 237 -2.52 -16.56 -2.35
C VAL A 237 -3.15 -17.65 -1.49
N ALA A 238 -2.87 -18.93 -1.79
CA ALA A 238 -3.33 -20.04 -0.95
C ALA A 238 -2.70 -20.03 0.45
N GLY A 239 -1.46 -19.56 0.60
CA GLY A 239 -0.80 -19.38 1.89
C GLY A 239 -1.32 -18.16 2.66
N GLU A 240 -1.70 -17.09 1.96
CA GLU A 240 -2.21 -15.86 2.55
C GLU A 240 -3.52 -16.09 3.31
N ILE A 241 -4.36 -17.06 2.88
CA ILE A 241 -5.59 -17.41 3.61
C ILE A 241 -5.32 -17.90 5.05
N LEU A 242 -4.19 -18.58 5.27
CA LEU A 242 -3.81 -19.11 6.58
C LEU A 242 -3.30 -18.02 7.54
N ARG A 243 -2.86 -16.88 7.00
CA ARG A 243 -2.31 -15.75 7.76
C ARG A 243 -1.33 -16.17 8.87
N LEU A 244 -0.34 -16.99 8.50
CA LEU A 244 0.58 -17.61 9.47
C LEU A 244 1.29 -16.58 10.36
N LYS A 245 1.70 -15.42 9.80
CA LYS A 245 2.40 -14.38 10.56
C LYS A 245 1.52 -13.79 11.68
N PRO A 246 0.33 -13.21 11.41
CA PRO A 246 -0.59 -12.77 12.47
C PRO A 246 -0.97 -13.88 13.45
N LEU A 247 -1.20 -15.10 12.97
CA LEU A 247 -1.61 -16.23 13.81
C LEU A 247 -0.53 -16.57 14.86
N ILE A 248 0.73 -16.70 14.43
CA ILE A 248 1.85 -17.00 15.32
C ILE A 248 2.07 -15.86 16.32
N ILE A 249 2.03 -14.60 15.85
CA ILE A 249 2.20 -13.42 16.72
C ILE A 249 1.08 -13.34 17.75
N TYR A 250 -0.16 -13.61 17.36
CA TYR A 250 -1.31 -13.62 18.27
C TYR A 250 -1.11 -14.66 19.38
N HIS A 251 -0.77 -15.91 19.05
CA HIS A 251 -0.54 -16.94 20.07
C HIS A 251 0.65 -16.63 20.98
N LEU A 252 1.71 -16.03 20.43
CA LEU A 252 2.86 -15.59 21.23
C LEU A 252 2.47 -14.45 22.20
N LYS A 253 1.78 -13.42 21.72
CA LYS A 253 1.27 -12.33 22.57
C LYS A 253 0.31 -12.83 23.63
N ASN A 254 -0.63 -13.70 23.25
CA ASN A 254 -1.61 -14.27 24.16
C ASN A 254 -0.98 -15.13 25.26
N SER A 255 0.11 -15.84 24.96
CA SER A 255 0.80 -16.67 25.95
C SER A 255 1.70 -15.90 26.91
N PHE A 256 2.27 -14.75 26.49
CA PHE A 256 3.32 -14.06 27.24
C PHE A 256 2.98 -12.64 27.70
N LEU A 257 2.07 -11.93 27.03
CA LEU A 257 1.85 -10.49 27.22
C LEU A 257 0.43 -10.14 27.66
N VAL A 258 -0.59 -10.90 27.24
CA VAL A 258 -2.00 -10.60 27.51
C VAL A 258 -2.35 -10.85 28.99
N LYS A 259 -2.88 -9.82 29.66
CA LYS A 259 -3.40 -9.92 31.03
C LYS A 259 -4.89 -9.57 31.11
N THR A 260 -5.34 -8.63 30.28
CA THR A 260 -6.72 -8.15 30.25
C THR A 260 -7.42 -8.50 28.92
N GLU A 261 -8.75 -8.38 28.88
CA GLU A 261 -9.52 -8.57 27.64
C GLU A 261 -9.17 -7.52 26.58
N LYS A 262 -8.86 -6.27 26.97
CA LYS A 262 -8.40 -5.22 26.05
C LYS A 262 -7.07 -5.58 25.40
N ASP A 263 -6.12 -6.12 26.16
CA ASP A 263 -4.83 -6.57 25.61
C ASP A 263 -5.02 -7.68 24.57
N ARG A 264 -6.06 -8.50 24.73
CA ARG A 264 -6.40 -9.57 23.77
C ARG A 264 -6.95 -9.01 22.47
N GLU A 265 -7.74 -7.95 22.53
CA GLU A 265 -8.22 -7.23 21.35
C GLU A 265 -7.07 -6.55 20.59
N GLU A 266 -6.13 -5.93 21.32
CA GLU A 266 -4.91 -5.34 20.74
C GLU A 266 -3.98 -6.41 20.14
N ALA A 267 -3.95 -7.61 20.71
CA ALA A 267 -3.23 -8.74 20.14
C ALA A 267 -3.88 -9.27 18.86
N MET A 268 -5.20 -9.08 18.69
CA MET A 268 -6.00 -9.51 17.53
C MET A 268 -6.02 -8.45 16.42
N ASP A 269 -4.90 -7.75 16.20
CA ASP A 269 -4.77 -6.80 15.11
C ASP A 269 -4.56 -7.53 13.76
N PRO A 270 -5.52 -7.44 12.82
CA PRO A 270 -5.39 -8.08 11.53
C PRO A 270 -4.49 -7.30 10.57
N GLY A 271 -4.16 -6.04 10.80
CA GLY A 271 -3.47 -5.18 9.82
C GLY A 271 -4.29 -4.88 8.55
N THR A 272 -3.63 -4.26 7.58
CA THR A 272 -4.23 -3.77 6.33
C THR A 272 -4.09 -4.75 5.15
N ILE A 273 -4.75 -4.42 4.04
CA ILE A 273 -4.73 -5.17 2.78
C ILE A 273 -3.32 -5.22 2.14
N GLY A 274 -2.38 -4.39 2.60
CA GLY A 274 -0.99 -4.38 2.10
C GLY A 274 -0.86 -3.84 0.68
N PHE A 275 -1.34 -2.62 0.43
CA PHE A 275 -1.31 -1.99 -0.90
C PHE A 275 0.12 -1.91 -1.46
N ASN A 276 1.09 -1.62 -0.59
CA ASN A 276 2.51 -1.55 -0.92
C ASN A 276 3.12 -2.87 -1.44
N THR A 277 2.56 -4.03 -1.08
CA THR A 277 3.04 -5.35 -1.50
C THR A 277 2.19 -5.98 -2.61
N GLY A 278 0.87 -5.90 -2.45
CA GLY A 278 -0.07 -6.59 -3.36
C GLY A 278 -0.22 -5.88 -4.70
N GLU A 279 -0.21 -4.54 -4.72
CA GLU A 279 -0.38 -3.81 -5.98
C GLU A 279 0.77 -4.07 -6.97
N PRO A 280 2.06 -3.98 -6.58
CA PRO A 280 3.16 -4.22 -7.52
C PRO A 280 3.15 -5.64 -8.08
N GLN A 281 2.79 -6.63 -7.25
CA GLN A 281 2.68 -8.03 -7.66
C GLN A 281 1.60 -8.23 -8.74
N ILE A 282 0.42 -7.62 -8.56
CA ILE A 282 -0.67 -7.67 -9.54
C ILE A 282 -0.24 -7.02 -10.86
N GLN A 283 0.43 -5.86 -10.79
CA GLN A 283 0.93 -5.18 -11.98
C GLN A 283 2.00 -5.98 -12.73
N LEU A 284 2.88 -6.69 -12.02
CA LEU A 284 3.86 -7.60 -12.62
C LEU A 284 3.15 -8.69 -13.45
N TYR A 285 2.08 -9.29 -12.92
CA TYR A 285 1.30 -10.28 -13.67
C TYR A 285 0.55 -9.67 -14.86
N PHE A 286 0.06 -8.43 -14.74
CA PHE A 286 -0.47 -7.71 -15.91
C PHE A 286 0.58 -7.49 -16.99
N LEU A 287 1.80 -7.07 -16.63
CA LEU A 287 2.89 -6.94 -17.60
C LEU A 287 3.19 -8.29 -18.25
N LEU A 288 3.39 -9.35 -17.46
CA LEU A 288 3.70 -10.68 -18.00
C LEU A 288 2.59 -11.18 -18.93
N GLY A 289 1.32 -10.99 -18.56
CA GLY A 289 0.19 -11.32 -19.40
C GLY A 289 0.20 -10.56 -20.72
N LEU A 290 0.39 -9.24 -20.69
CA LEU A 290 0.42 -8.41 -21.90
C LEU A 290 1.61 -8.71 -22.81
N VAL A 291 2.79 -8.98 -22.24
CA VAL A 291 4.01 -9.31 -23.00
C VAL A 291 3.89 -10.71 -23.63
N TYR A 292 3.48 -11.71 -22.85
CA TYR A 292 3.46 -13.10 -23.29
C TYR A 292 2.17 -13.51 -24.03
N ALA A 293 1.11 -12.69 -24.02
CA ALA A 293 -0.12 -12.96 -24.78
C ALA A 293 0.15 -13.24 -26.26
N VAL A 294 1.07 -12.49 -26.88
CA VAL A 294 1.41 -12.64 -28.29
C VAL A 294 2.56 -13.64 -28.51
N VAL A 295 3.44 -13.80 -27.52
CA VAL A 295 4.67 -14.60 -27.64
C VAL A 295 4.45 -16.07 -27.28
N THR A 296 3.88 -16.34 -26.10
CA THR A 296 3.60 -17.69 -25.59
C THR A 296 2.23 -17.70 -24.86
N PRO A 297 1.12 -17.93 -25.59
CA PRO A 297 -0.23 -17.87 -25.03
C PRO A 297 -0.50 -18.86 -23.89
N ILE A 298 0.31 -19.92 -23.78
CA ILE A 298 0.23 -20.94 -22.72
C ILE A 298 0.37 -20.33 -21.31
N LEU A 299 0.98 -19.15 -21.17
CA LEU A 299 1.13 -18.46 -19.89
C LEU A 299 -0.20 -17.83 -19.40
N LEU A 300 -1.13 -17.48 -20.30
CA LEU A 300 -2.37 -16.78 -19.95
C LEU A 300 -3.31 -17.58 -19.04
N PRO A 301 -3.58 -18.87 -19.26
CA PRO A 301 -4.40 -19.67 -18.34
C PRO A 301 -3.89 -19.65 -16.90
N PHE A 302 -2.57 -19.64 -16.69
CA PHE A 302 -1.98 -19.60 -15.35
C PHE A 302 -2.27 -18.28 -14.63
N ILE A 303 -2.20 -17.16 -15.36
CA ILE A 303 -2.56 -15.83 -14.85
C ILE A 303 -4.06 -15.73 -14.56
N ILE A 304 -4.92 -16.26 -15.44
CA ILE A 304 -6.37 -16.23 -15.25
C ILE A 304 -6.76 -17.00 -13.99
N VAL A 305 -6.19 -18.19 -13.78
CA VAL A 305 -6.40 -18.98 -12.56
C VAL A 305 -5.92 -18.22 -11.33
N PHE A 306 -4.75 -17.55 -11.40
CA PHE A 306 -4.27 -16.69 -10.33
C PHE A 306 -5.30 -15.60 -9.98
N PHE A 307 -5.79 -14.84 -10.97
CA PHE A 307 -6.76 -13.76 -10.72
C PHE A 307 -8.08 -14.27 -10.17
N ALA A 308 -8.57 -15.42 -10.64
CA ALA A 308 -9.80 -16.03 -10.14
C ALA A 308 -9.65 -16.43 -8.66
N LEU A 309 -8.53 -17.09 -8.31
CA LEU A 309 -8.23 -17.49 -6.93
C LEU A 309 -8.04 -16.25 -6.04
N ALA A 310 -7.23 -15.28 -6.48
CA ALA A 310 -6.93 -14.06 -5.75
C ALA A 310 -8.21 -13.25 -5.49
N TYR A 311 -9.10 -13.12 -6.48
CA TYR A 311 -10.38 -12.44 -6.31
C TYR A 311 -11.22 -13.06 -5.19
N VAL A 312 -11.37 -14.39 -5.17
CA VAL A 312 -12.17 -15.08 -4.15
C VAL A 312 -11.53 -14.94 -2.76
N VAL A 313 -10.21 -15.13 -2.65
CA VAL A 313 -9.48 -15.07 -1.38
C VAL A 313 -9.47 -13.65 -0.81
N TYR A 314 -9.04 -12.65 -1.58
CA TYR A 314 -8.99 -11.27 -1.09
C TYR A 314 -10.40 -10.72 -0.82
N ARG A 315 -11.42 -11.08 -1.61
CA ARG A 315 -12.80 -10.72 -1.30
C ARG A 315 -13.24 -11.31 0.04
N HIS A 316 -12.90 -12.57 0.33
CA HIS A 316 -13.20 -13.19 1.61
C HIS A 316 -12.48 -12.46 2.77
N GLN A 317 -11.20 -12.14 2.61
CA GLN A 317 -10.40 -11.50 3.65
C GLN A 317 -10.80 -10.03 3.89
N ILE A 318 -11.16 -9.28 2.85
CA ILE A 318 -11.68 -7.90 2.98
C ILE A 318 -12.98 -7.90 3.80
N ILE A 319 -13.85 -8.89 3.59
CA ILE A 319 -15.13 -8.96 4.32
C ILE A 319 -14.92 -9.37 5.78
N ASN A 320 -13.99 -10.28 6.06
CA ASN A 320 -13.93 -10.95 7.36
C ASN A 320 -12.78 -10.50 8.26
N VAL A 321 -11.70 -9.93 7.71
CA VAL A 321 -10.43 -9.82 8.43
C VAL A 321 -9.82 -8.44 8.35
N TYR A 322 -9.55 -7.92 7.15
CA TYR A 322 -8.74 -6.72 7.01
C TYR A 322 -9.42 -5.48 7.59
N HIS A 323 -8.65 -4.70 8.34
CA HIS A 323 -9.07 -3.39 8.81
C HIS A 323 -8.44 -2.32 7.91
N GLN A 324 -9.24 -1.36 7.47
CA GLN A 324 -8.77 -0.27 6.64
C GLN A 324 -8.28 0.87 7.57
N GLU A 325 -6.97 1.14 7.54
CA GLU A 325 -6.36 2.20 8.37
C GLU A 325 -6.72 3.61 7.90
N TYR A 326 -6.92 3.80 6.59
CA TYR A 326 -7.22 5.09 5.96
C TYR A 326 -8.20 4.95 4.80
N GLU A 327 -9.02 5.97 4.55
CA GLU A 327 -9.92 6.04 3.39
C GLU A 327 -9.36 6.99 2.31
N SER A 328 -8.94 6.43 1.18
CA SER A 328 -8.36 7.20 0.05
C SER A 328 -9.35 7.42 -1.11
N ALA A 329 -10.56 6.87 -1.05
CA ALA A 329 -11.58 6.98 -2.10
C ALA A 329 -11.06 6.62 -3.51
N ALA A 330 -10.21 5.59 -3.60
CA ALA A 330 -9.57 5.11 -4.82
C ALA A 330 -8.71 6.16 -5.57
N ALA A 331 -8.14 7.16 -4.88
CA ALA A 331 -7.25 8.16 -5.49
C ALA A 331 -5.97 7.57 -6.11
N PHE A 332 -5.66 6.30 -5.86
CA PHE A 332 -4.54 5.57 -6.49
C PHE A 332 -4.83 5.10 -7.93
N TRP A 333 -6.10 5.15 -8.39
CA TRP A 333 -6.49 4.60 -9.70
C TRP A 333 -5.76 5.22 -10.91
N PRO A 334 -5.50 6.55 -10.96
CA PRO A 334 -4.69 7.14 -12.03
C PRO A 334 -3.28 6.53 -12.11
N ASP A 335 -2.66 6.22 -10.96
CA ASP A 335 -1.33 5.60 -10.93
C ASP A 335 -1.38 4.18 -11.50
N VAL A 336 -2.38 3.39 -11.10
CA VAL A 336 -2.63 2.04 -11.61
C VAL A 336 -2.84 2.07 -13.13
N HIS A 337 -3.66 3.00 -13.62
CA HIS A 337 -3.92 3.16 -15.05
C HIS A 337 -2.64 3.50 -15.83
N VAL A 338 -1.85 4.46 -15.36
CA VAL A 338 -0.57 4.84 -15.98
C VAL A 338 0.37 3.63 -16.08
N ARG A 339 0.43 2.79 -15.04
CA ARG A 339 1.28 1.58 -15.02
C ARG A 339 0.83 0.53 -16.02
N VAL A 340 -0.48 0.26 -16.11
CA VAL A 340 -1.01 -0.69 -17.11
C VAL A 340 -0.78 -0.18 -18.54
N VAL A 341 -0.95 1.13 -18.78
CA VAL A 341 -0.61 1.74 -20.08
C VAL A 341 0.89 1.62 -20.37
N ALA A 342 1.75 1.86 -19.38
CA ALA A 342 3.19 1.66 -19.54
C ALA A 342 3.53 0.20 -19.88
N ALA A 343 2.89 -0.76 -19.21
CA ALA A 343 3.04 -2.18 -19.51
C ALA A 343 2.58 -2.55 -20.94
N LEU A 344 1.51 -1.94 -21.44
CA LEU A 344 1.08 -2.08 -22.83
C LEU A 344 2.12 -1.54 -23.82
N ILE A 345 2.69 -0.36 -23.55
CA ILE A 345 3.75 0.23 -24.38
C ILE A 345 4.98 -0.69 -24.38
N VAL A 346 5.39 -1.19 -23.22
CA VAL A 346 6.50 -2.14 -23.10
C VAL A 346 6.21 -3.41 -23.92
N SER A 347 5.02 -4.00 -23.82
CA SER A 347 4.63 -5.16 -24.63
C SER A 347 4.73 -4.89 -26.14
N GLN A 348 4.25 -3.73 -26.61
CA GLN A 348 4.32 -3.34 -28.02
C GLN A 348 5.76 -3.14 -28.52
N LEU A 349 6.62 -2.51 -27.72
CA LEU A 349 8.04 -2.33 -28.04
C LEU A 349 8.79 -3.67 -28.10
N LEU A 350 8.47 -4.59 -27.18
CA LEU A 350 9.06 -5.93 -27.15
C LEU A 350 8.59 -6.78 -28.33
N LEU A 351 7.31 -6.70 -28.70
CA LEU A 351 6.77 -7.35 -29.88
C LEU A 351 7.43 -6.84 -31.16
N MET A 352 7.65 -5.53 -31.26
CA MET A 352 8.42 -4.92 -32.35
C MET A 352 9.85 -5.48 -32.42
N GLY A 353 10.51 -5.63 -31.27
CA GLY A 353 11.84 -6.26 -31.17
C GLY A 353 11.85 -7.72 -31.66
N LEU A 354 10.87 -8.52 -31.26
CA LEU A 354 10.70 -9.92 -31.68
C LEU A 354 10.42 -10.05 -33.19
N LEU A 355 9.54 -9.22 -33.74
CA LEU A 355 9.19 -9.32 -35.17
C LEU A 355 10.32 -8.81 -36.07
N SER A 356 11.13 -7.88 -35.57
CA SER A 356 12.35 -7.39 -36.26
C SER A 356 13.43 -8.48 -36.40
N THR A 357 13.48 -9.49 -35.52
CA THR A 357 14.42 -10.62 -35.67
C THR A 357 13.97 -11.66 -36.68
N LYS A 358 12.67 -11.75 -36.96
CA LYS A 358 12.09 -12.67 -37.95
C LYS A 358 12.05 -12.11 -39.37
N GLU A 359 12.75 -11.00 -39.64
CA GLU A 359 12.80 -10.31 -40.94
C GLU A 359 11.41 -9.93 -41.51
N ALA A 360 10.40 -9.82 -40.64
CA ALA A 360 9.05 -9.43 -41.01
C ALA A 360 8.92 -7.90 -41.19
N SER A 361 9.66 -7.33 -42.15
CA SER A 361 9.78 -5.89 -42.41
C SER A 361 8.44 -5.22 -42.72
N GLN A 362 7.52 -5.94 -43.35
CA GLN A 362 6.18 -5.47 -43.74
C GLN A 362 5.28 -5.14 -42.54
N SER A 363 5.54 -5.71 -41.36
CA SER A 363 4.73 -5.50 -40.14
C SER A 363 5.13 -4.24 -39.35
N THR A 364 6.29 -3.65 -39.66
CA THR A 364 6.88 -2.52 -38.91
C THR A 364 5.98 -1.27 -38.85
N PRO A 365 5.33 -0.82 -39.94
CA PRO A 365 4.49 0.37 -39.91
C PRO A 365 3.28 0.23 -38.98
N LEU A 366 2.66 -0.95 -38.97
CA LEU A 366 1.52 -1.26 -38.10
C LEU A 366 1.94 -1.24 -36.62
N LEU A 367 3.09 -1.83 -36.31
CA LEU A 367 3.63 -1.93 -34.94
C LEU A 367 4.01 -0.58 -34.34
N ILE A 368 4.49 0.37 -35.15
CA ILE A 368 4.81 1.74 -34.69
C ILE A 368 3.52 2.54 -34.44
N THR A 369 2.45 2.25 -35.18
CA THR A 369 1.16 2.95 -35.01
C THR A 369 0.52 2.63 -33.65
N LEU A 370 0.72 1.42 -33.12
CA LEU A 370 0.17 0.98 -31.83
C LEU A 370 0.62 1.82 -30.62
N PRO A 371 1.92 2.04 -30.34
CA PRO A 371 2.36 2.87 -29.21
C PRO A 371 1.95 4.33 -29.37
N VAL A 372 1.86 4.84 -30.60
CA VAL A 372 1.34 6.19 -30.83
C VAL A 372 -0.14 6.26 -30.42
N LEU A 373 -0.95 5.29 -30.84
CA LEU A 373 -2.36 5.23 -30.47
C LEU A 373 -2.56 5.06 -28.97
N THR A 374 -1.78 4.23 -28.28
CA THR A 374 -1.87 4.05 -26.83
C THR A 374 -1.47 5.29 -26.06
N ILE A 375 -0.44 6.02 -26.50
CA ILE A 375 -0.05 7.31 -25.89
C ILE A 375 -1.15 8.36 -26.12
N CYS A 376 -1.73 8.43 -27.32
CA CYS A 376 -2.85 9.32 -27.61
C CYS A 376 -4.07 8.99 -26.73
N PHE A 377 -4.42 7.71 -26.59
CA PHE A 377 -5.48 7.25 -25.70
C PHE A 377 -5.19 7.59 -24.23
N HIS A 378 -3.96 7.39 -23.77
CA HIS A 378 -3.57 7.77 -22.42
C HIS A 378 -3.71 9.29 -22.20
N ARG A 379 -3.27 10.12 -23.14
CA ARG A 379 -3.45 11.58 -23.05
C ARG A 379 -4.92 11.97 -23.03
N PHE A 380 -5.77 11.31 -23.81
CA PHE A 380 -7.22 11.51 -23.78
C PHE A 380 -7.80 11.15 -22.40
N CYS A 381 -7.48 9.97 -21.88
CA CYS A 381 -7.95 9.52 -20.56
C CYS A 381 -7.45 10.43 -19.43
N LYS A 382 -6.18 10.85 -19.51
CA LYS A 382 -5.59 11.79 -18.57
C LYS A 382 -6.32 13.12 -18.57
N GLY A 383 -6.59 13.70 -19.75
CA GLY A 383 -7.35 14.94 -19.84
C GLY A 383 -8.81 14.82 -19.41
N ARG A 384 -9.47 13.68 -19.70
CA ARG A 384 -10.92 13.51 -19.54
C ARG A 384 -11.35 12.98 -18.18
N TYR A 385 -10.56 12.10 -17.55
CA TYR A 385 -10.97 11.34 -16.36
C TYR A 385 -10.09 11.60 -15.13
N GLU A 386 -8.78 11.84 -15.27
CA GLU A 386 -7.89 12.15 -14.13
C GLU A 386 -8.39 13.33 -13.28
N PRO A 387 -8.97 14.41 -13.84
CA PRO A 387 -9.49 15.52 -13.03
C PRO A 387 -10.52 15.08 -11.99
N ALA A 388 -11.27 14.00 -12.21
CA ALA A 388 -12.25 13.49 -11.25
C ALA A 388 -11.61 12.89 -9.99
N PHE A 389 -10.36 12.43 -10.08
CA PHE A 389 -9.60 11.87 -8.95
C PHE A 389 -8.75 12.92 -8.24
N VAL A 390 -8.31 13.96 -8.95
CA VAL A 390 -7.39 14.99 -8.42
C VAL A 390 -8.11 16.24 -7.94
N ARG A 391 -9.22 16.63 -8.60
CA ARG A 391 -9.95 17.86 -8.30
C ARG A 391 -11.34 17.54 -7.78
N TYR A 392 -11.71 18.17 -6.68
CA TYR A 392 -13.05 18.03 -6.12
C TYR A 392 -13.98 19.10 -6.74
N PRO A 393 -15.03 18.72 -7.49
CA PRO A 393 -15.90 19.68 -8.17
C PRO A 393 -16.74 20.49 -7.18
N LEU A 394 -16.79 21.82 -7.38
CA LEU A 394 -17.50 22.75 -6.50
C LEU A 394 -19.02 22.52 -6.47
N GLN A 395 -19.60 22.01 -7.56
CA GLN A 395 -21.02 21.67 -7.64
C GLN A 395 -21.39 20.58 -6.62
N GLU A 396 -20.59 19.50 -6.56
CA GLU A 396 -20.78 18.42 -5.59
C GLU A 396 -20.53 18.90 -4.15
N ALA A 397 -19.53 19.76 -3.95
CA ALA A 397 -19.25 20.35 -2.65
C ALA A 397 -20.47 21.13 -2.12
N MET A 398 -21.04 22.00 -2.96
CA MET A 398 -22.22 22.79 -2.61
C MET A 398 -23.44 21.90 -2.38
N MET A 399 -23.69 20.93 -3.27
CA MET A 399 -24.81 20.00 -3.13
C MET A 399 -24.74 19.23 -1.80
N LYS A 400 -23.57 18.68 -1.44
CA LYS A 400 -23.39 18.00 -0.15
C LYS A 400 -23.58 18.93 1.04
N ASP A 401 -23.04 20.15 0.99
CA ASP A 401 -23.22 21.14 2.06
C ASP A 401 -24.71 21.53 2.23
N THR A 402 -25.48 21.64 1.15
CA THR A 402 -26.92 21.93 1.22
C THR A 402 -27.72 20.77 1.81
N LEU A 403 -27.39 19.52 1.44
CA LEU A 403 -28.05 18.33 1.97
C LEU A 403 -27.75 18.12 3.46
N GLU A 404 -26.51 18.32 3.87
CA GLU A 404 -26.12 18.23 5.29
C GLU A 404 -26.84 19.29 6.13
N ARG A 405 -26.88 20.55 5.65
CA ARG A 405 -27.60 21.62 6.35
C ARG A 405 -29.11 21.35 6.44
N ALA A 406 -29.71 20.73 5.42
CA ALA A 406 -31.12 20.34 5.44
C ALA A 406 -31.39 19.18 6.43
N LYS A 407 -30.44 18.26 6.57
CA LYS A 407 -30.57 17.10 7.46
C LYS A 407 -30.27 17.43 8.92
N GLU A 408 -29.25 18.24 9.17
CA GLU A 408 -28.71 18.55 10.49
C GLU A 408 -28.46 20.06 10.62
N ALA A 409 -29.54 20.82 10.79
CA ALA A 409 -29.49 22.28 10.81
C ALA A 409 -28.65 22.86 11.98
N ASN A 410 -28.55 22.14 13.10
CA ASN A 410 -27.90 22.60 14.33
C ASN A 410 -26.55 21.93 14.63
N LEU A 411 -25.87 21.38 13.62
CA LEU A 411 -24.58 20.70 13.81
C LEU A 411 -23.48 21.67 14.30
N ASN A 412 -22.92 21.41 15.48
CA ASN A 412 -21.79 22.19 16.02
C ASN A 412 -20.46 21.77 15.39
N LEU A 413 -20.26 22.18 14.13
CA LEU A 413 -19.06 21.86 13.36
C LEU A 413 -17.76 22.35 14.02
N LYS A 414 -17.81 23.48 14.75
CA LYS A 414 -16.62 24.03 15.42
C LYS A 414 -16.13 23.11 16.53
N GLY A 415 -17.03 22.61 17.39
CA GLY A 415 -16.67 21.68 18.46
C GLY A 415 -16.06 20.39 17.90
N PHE A 416 -16.67 19.85 16.85
CA PHE A 416 -16.20 18.63 16.19
C PHE A 416 -14.80 18.79 15.56
N LEU A 417 -14.55 19.88 14.82
CA LEU A 417 -13.31 20.05 14.07
C LEU A 417 -12.14 20.58 14.91
N GLN A 418 -12.40 21.25 16.03
CA GLN A 418 -11.35 21.91 16.83
C GLN A 418 -10.31 20.92 17.38
N ASN A 419 -10.74 19.71 17.76
CA ASN A 419 -9.87 18.71 18.37
C ASN A 419 -9.43 17.58 17.41
N ALA A 420 -9.89 17.61 16.16
CA ALA A 420 -9.68 16.52 15.21
C ALA A 420 -8.19 16.29 14.89
N TYR A 421 -7.46 17.36 14.59
CA TYR A 421 -6.05 17.34 14.16
C TYR A 421 -5.06 17.66 15.28
N ILE A 422 -5.39 17.31 16.52
CA ILE A 422 -4.43 17.33 17.63
C ILE A 422 -3.49 16.13 17.49
N HIS A 423 -2.19 16.34 17.74
CA HIS A 423 -1.20 15.27 17.69
C HIS A 423 -1.59 14.15 18.69
N PRO A 424 -1.54 12.85 18.31
CA PRO A 424 -2.02 11.75 19.16
C PRO A 424 -1.45 11.75 20.58
N VAL A 425 -0.20 12.19 20.76
CA VAL A 425 0.46 12.33 22.08
C VAL A 425 -0.30 13.26 23.04
N PHE A 426 -0.98 14.29 22.55
CA PHE A 426 -1.73 15.22 23.40
C PHE A 426 -3.18 14.80 23.63
N LYS A 427 -3.73 13.88 22.82
CA LYS A 427 -5.11 13.39 22.98
C LYS A 427 -5.30 12.55 24.24
N SER A 428 -4.28 11.79 24.64
CA SER A 428 -4.37 10.83 25.75
C SER A 428 -4.45 11.44 27.16
N ALA A 429 -4.31 12.76 27.31
CA ALA A 429 -4.34 13.42 28.62
C ALA A 429 -5.77 13.88 29.00
N ASP A 430 -6.58 14.27 28.02
CA ASP A 430 -7.91 14.84 28.26
C ASP A 430 -9.02 13.76 28.35
N GLU A 431 -8.78 12.54 27.83
CA GLU A 431 -9.74 11.43 27.91
C GLU A 431 -9.72 10.68 29.26
N SER A 432 -8.79 11.01 30.16
CA SER A 432 -8.80 10.50 31.54
C SER A 432 -9.87 11.19 32.41
N ASP A 433 -10.31 12.39 32.03
CA ASP A 433 -11.25 13.21 32.78
C ASP A 433 -12.42 13.62 31.88
N GLY A 434 -13.16 12.64 31.37
CA GLY A 434 -14.38 12.93 30.63
C GLY A 434 -14.87 11.74 29.82
N GLU A 435 -15.76 10.96 30.41
CA GLU A 435 -16.74 10.18 29.65
C GLU A 435 -17.47 11.13 28.70
N SER A 436 -17.00 11.20 27.46
CA SER A 436 -17.75 11.70 26.32
C SER A 436 -18.00 10.55 25.35
N GLU A 437 -18.49 9.43 25.89
CA GLU A 437 -19.35 8.52 25.14
C GLU A 437 -20.71 9.21 24.95
N SER A 438 -20.79 10.19 24.05
CA SER A 438 -22.06 10.59 23.45
C SER A 438 -21.80 11.26 22.10
N GLU A 439 -22.60 10.85 21.11
CA GLU A 439 -22.68 11.37 19.72
C GLU A 439 -21.85 10.68 18.62
N TRP A 440 -21.33 9.47 18.83
CA TRP A 440 -20.94 8.58 17.71
C TRP A 440 -22.01 7.52 17.35
N GLU A 441 -23.14 7.47 18.05
CA GLU A 441 -24.21 6.48 17.79
C GLU A 441 -25.28 6.89 16.75
N ARG A 442 -25.19 8.07 16.13
CA ARG A 442 -26.08 8.41 15.01
C ARG A 442 -25.32 8.48 13.70
N SER A 443 -24.84 7.32 13.27
CA SER A 443 -24.61 7.09 11.85
C SER A 443 -25.90 7.40 11.09
N PRO A 444 -25.89 8.17 9.99
CA PRO A 444 -27.06 8.26 9.13
C PRO A 444 -27.42 6.83 8.70
N ALA A 445 -28.68 6.42 8.88
CA ALA A 445 -29.16 5.07 8.62
C ALA A 445 -28.54 4.51 7.32
N LEU A 446 -27.52 3.66 7.49
CA LEU A 446 -27.01 2.82 6.43
C LEU A 446 -28.19 1.97 6.01
N VAL A 447 -28.58 2.06 4.74
CA VAL A 447 -29.56 1.15 4.15
C VAL A 447 -29.15 -0.25 4.54
N ALA A 448 -29.99 -0.93 5.30
CA ALA A 448 -29.67 -2.22 5.90
C ALA A 448 -29.48 -3.28 4.81
N THR A 449 -28.24 -3.45 4.32
CA THR A 449 -27.84 -4.70 3.70
C THR A 449 -27.61 -5.69 4.84
N LYS A 450 -28.55 -6.62 4.98
CA LYS A 450 -28.61 -7.70 5.96
C LYS A 450 -27.24 -8.34 6.24
N ARG A 451 -26.48 -7.84 7.22
CA ARG A 451 -25.38 -8.53 7.93
C ARG A 451 -24.77 -7.63 9.02
N THR A 452 -25.15 -7.90 10.26
CA THR A 452 -24.57 -7.32 11.48
C THR A 452 -23.20 -7.94 11.78
N SER A 453 -22.16 -7.11 11.83
CA SER A 453 -20.87 -7.42 12.43
C SER A 453 -20.99 -7.21 13.95
N LYS A 454 -20.65 -8.23 14.75
CA LYS A 454 -20.58 -8.13 16.22
C LYS A 454 -19.28 -7.41 16.62
N ARG A 455 -19.28 -6.08 16.59
CA ARG A 455 -18.23 -5.27 17.24
C ARG A 455 -18.76 -4.25 18.24
N PHE A 456 -20.07 -4.08 18.36
CA PHE A 456 -20.71 -3.21 19.34
C PHE A 456 -22.03 -3.81 19.83
N THR A 457 -22.00 -4.45 20.99
CA THR A 457 -23.19 -4.68 21.83
C THR A 457 -22.73 -4.67 23.28
N PRO A 458 -23.21 -3.76 24.14
CA PRO A 458 -23.14 -3.96 25.58
C PRO A 458 -24.04 -5.15 25.96
N MET A 459 -23.62 -5.95 26.95
CA MET A 459 -24.48 -7.01 27.49
C MET A 459 -25.78 -6.41 28.07
N PRO A 460 -26.95 -7.05 27.89
CA PRO A 460 -28.19 -6.53 28.45
C PRO A 460 -28.19 -6.69 29.98
N SER A 461 -28.43 -5.59 30.67
CA SER A 461 -28.81 -5.59 32.08
C SER A 461 -30.16 -6.31 32.23
N LYS A 462 -30.21 -7.26 33.17
CA LYS A 462 -31.46 -7.80 33.71
C LYS A 462 -32.28 -6.65 34.30
N ASP A 463 -33.35 -6.24 33.63
CA ASP A 463 -34.62 -5.88 34.25
C ASP A 463 -35.71 -5.75 33.18
N GLY A 464 -36.91 -6.22 33.52
CA GLY A 464 -38.01 -6.48 32.58
C GLY A 464 -38.76 -5.22 32.14
N GLY A 465 -39.30 -5.27 30.93
CA GLY A 465 -40.24 -4.29 30.40
C GLY A 465 -40.68 -4.65 28.99
N SER A 466 -41.93 -5.10 28.86
CA SER A 466 -42.61 -5.44 27.61
C SER A 466 -42.72 -4.24 26.66
N VAL A 467 -42.36 -4.42 25.39
CA VAL A 467 -42.62 -3.45 24.32
C VAL A 467 -43.50 -4.08 23.24
N LEU A 468 -44.62 -3.40 22.95
CA LEU A 468 -45.62 -3.71 21.95
C LEU A 468 -45.07 -3.65 20.52
N SER A 469 -45.49 -4.61 19.69
CA SER A 469 -45.31 -4.64 18.24
C SER A 469 -46.20 -3.61 17.55
N LEU A 470 -45.59 -2.73 16.76
CA LEU A 470 -46.24 -1.77 15.87
C LEU A 470 -46.10 -2.26 14.42
N ASP A 471 -46.76 -3.37 14.12
CA ASP A 471 -47.13 -3.75 12.76
C ASP A 471 -48.56 -3.27 12.56
N GLN A 472 -48.72 -2.13 11.88
CA GLN A 472 -49.85 -1.74 11.03
C GLN A 472 -49.86 -0.22 10.86
N VAL A 473 -50.36 0.22 9.70
CA VAL A 473 -50.59 1.60 9.26
C VAL A 473 -49.39 2.27 8.57
N ASN A 474 -49.22 1.93 7.29
CA ASN A 474 -49.06 2.93 6.23
C ASN A 474 -49.31 2.26 4.86
N ASP A 475 -50.58 2.21 4.48
CA ASP A 475 -51.01 2.07 3.09
C ASP A 475 -52.09 3.14 2.88
N GLU A 476 -51.68 4.39 2.70
CA GLU A 476 -52.50 5.45 2.08
C GLU A 476 -51.66 6.72 1.93
N CYS A 477 -50.82 6.76 0.89
CA CYS A 477 -50.56 7.99 0.16
C CYS A 477 -49.79 7.64 -1.11
N LEU A 478 -50.51 7.33 -2.19
CA LEU A 478 -50.02 7.52 -3.56
C LEU A 478 -51.19 7.45 -4.56
N LYS A 479 -51.51 8.66 -5.06
CA LYS A 479 -52.15 9.05 -6.35
C LYS A 479 -53.64 9.42 -6.33
N PRO A 480 -54.06 10.34 -7.23
CA PRO A 480 -53.33 11.44 -7.88
C PRO A 480 -53.48 12.78 -7.16
#